data_AF-A0A1V0U367-F1
#
_entry.id   AF-A0A1V0U367-F1
#
_cell.length_a   1.000
_cell.length_b   1.000
_cell.length_c   1.000
_cell.angle_alpha   90.00
_cell.angle_beta   90.00
_cell.angle_gamma   90.00
#
_symmetry.space_group_name_H-M   'P 1'
#
loop_
_entity.id
_entity.type
_entity.pdbx_description
1 polymer ?
#
loop_
_entity_poly.entity_id
_entity_poly.type
_entity_poly.pdbx_seq_one_letter_code
_entity_poly.pdbx_strand_id
1 'polypeptide(L)'
;MGAAEQALIEFEIAVETFRVEVENFSRLHHQRLGPMYARLDELDAQIAEAVAARTGDPEDIRKAREARASVLPMPNVEELFHGWMGSEGLFPESQAMLAEQSVQPPQKVRPSEETRKVYRDLVRKAHPDLARDDAERSRRDAFIARVNMAYGRGDEAALRELMREWEAGPAPAVERLSESEELYARLEWLAERKEMLAAVAAELEESAIGAMIKMAPQDPDALLDEIAEKLLADVAGRENYLAQLVG
;
A
#
# COMPACT_ATOMS: atom_id res chain seq x y z
N MET A 1 10.17 -31.00 2.42
CA MET A 1 10.22 -29.66 1.83
C MET A 1 11.66 -29.35 1.45
N GLY A 2 11.91 -29.02 0.20
CA GLY A 2 13.24 -28.69 -0.30
C GLY A 2 13.66 -27.26 0.05
N ALA A 3 14.96 -26.97 0.02
CA ALA A 3 15.49 -25.63 0.28
C ALA A 3 14.91 -24.55 -0.68
N ALA A 4 14.57 -24.93 -1.91
CA ALA A 4 13.95 -24.05 -2.90
C ALA A 4 12.51 -23.65 -2.53
N GLU A 5 11.70 -24.59 -2.03
CA GLU A 5 10.32 -24.31 -1.59
C GLU A 5 10.31 -23.38 -0.38
N GLN A 6 11.22 -23.59 0.58
CA GLN A 6 11.36 -22.66 1.71
C GLN A 6 11.77 -21.26 1.25
N ALA A 7 12.71 -21.16 0.30
CA ALA A 7 13.14 -19.88 -0.25
C ALA A 7 12.00 -19.15 -0.98
N LEU A 8 11.11 -19.88 -1.66
CA LEU A 8 9.93 -19.30 -2.31
C LEU A 8 8.95 -18.71 -1.29
N ILE A 9 8.68 -19.43 -0.19
CA ILE A 9 7.83 -18.92 0.89
C ILE A 9 8.40 -17.64 1.51
N GLU A 10 9.72 -17.60 1.77
CA GLU A 10 10.36 -16.38 2.26
C GLU A 10 10.24 -15.23 1.27
N PHE A 11 10.33 -15.52 -0.04
CA PHE A 11 10.16 -14.53 -1.08
C PHE A 11 8.72 -14.01 -1.15
N GLU A 12 7.70 -14.88 -1.08
CA GLU A 12 6.29 -14.48 -1.00
C GLU A 12 6.00 -13.61 0.22
N ILE A 13 6.52 -14.00 1.38
CA ILE A 13 6.43 -13.22 2.61
C ILE A 13 7.03 -11.81 2.41
N ALA A 14 8.19 -11.72 1.74
CA ALA A 14 8.85 -10.46 1.48
C ALA A 14 8.06 -9.57 0.50
N VAL A 15 7.55 -10.14 -0.60
CA VAL A 15 6.72 -9.41 -1.58
C VAL A 15 5.44 -8.89 -0.93
N GLU A 16 4.74 -9.74 -0.17
CA GLU A 16 3.52 -9.33 0.53
C GLU A 16 3.80 -8.27 1.58
N THR A 17 4.92 -8.38 2.31
CA THR A 17 5.36 -7.36 3.26
C THR A 17 5.59 -6.02 2.57
N PHE A 18 6.30 -6.02 1.44
CA PHE A 18 6.59 -4.80 0.71
C PHE A 18 5.33 -4.17 0.09
N ARG A 19 4.41 -4.99 -0.42
CA ARG A 19 3.10 -4.53 -0.90
C ARG A 19 2.34 -3.76 0.17
N VAL A 20 2.25 -4.32 1.38
CA VAL A 20 1.59 -3.66 2.52
C VAL A 20 2.29 -2.34 2.90
N GLU A 21 3.63 -2.30 2.88
CA GLU A 21 4.39 -1.06 3.13
C GLU A 21 4.06 0.02 2.07
N VAL A 22 4.01 -0.34 0.78
CA VAL A 22 3.64 0.58 -0.32
C VAL A 22 2.22 1.13 -0.15
N GLU A 23 1.25 0.27 0.13
CA GLU A 23 -0.14 0.71 0.33
C GLU A 23 -0.28 1.63 1.55
N ASN A 24 0.37 1.29 2.67
CA ASN A 24 0.33 2.12 3.87
C ASN A 24 0.99 3.47 3.66
N PHE A 25 2.14 3.52 2.97
CA PHE A 25 2.80 4.77 2.62
C PHE A 25 1.91 5.63 1.73
N SER A 26 1.27 5.05 0.70
CA SER A 26 0.35 5.77 -0.16
C SER A 26 -0.81 6.40 0.63
N ARG A 27 -1.43 5.64 1.54
CA ARG A 27 -2.50 6.12 2.42
C ARG A 27 -2.03 7.27 3.31
N LEU A 28 -0.88 7.12 3.97
CA LEU A 28 -0.32 8.14 4.86
C LEU A 28 0.13 9.39 4.10
N HIS A 29 0.74 9.22 2.93
CA HIS A 29 1.12 10.31 2.04
C HIS A 29 -0.10 11.15 1.66
N HIS A 30 -1.17 10.52 1.18
CA HIS A 30 -2.39 11.23 0.83
C HIS A 30 -3.01 11.96 2.04
N GLN A 31 -3.11 11.29 3.20
CA GLN A 31 -3.71 11.88 4.40
C GLN A 31 -2.91 13.03 4.99
N ARG A 32 -1.58 12.91 5.07
CA ARG A 32 -0.71 13.90 5.69
C ARG A 32 -0.37 15.06 4.73
N LEU A 33 -0.09 14.74 3.46
CA LEU A 33 0.49 15.69 2.51
C LEU A 33 -0.56 16.25 1.55
N GLY A 34 -1.65 15.52 1.28
CA GLY A 34 -2.75 15.95 0.40
C GLY A 34 -3.30 17.34 0.75
N PRO A 35 -3.65 17.64 2.02
CA PRO A 35 -4.10 18.97 2.41
C PRO A 35 -3.06 20.07 2.17
N MET A 36 -1.76 19.75 2.26
CA MET A 36 -0.68 20.72 2.03
C MET A 36 -0.52 21.02 0.54
N TYR A 37 -0.59 20.00 -0.33
CA TYR A 37 -0.58 20.21 -1.78
C TYR A 37 -1.76 21.07 -2.23
N ALA A 38 -2.98 20.74 -1.79
CA ALA A 38 -4.16 21.55 -2.09
C ALA A 38 -4.02 23.00 -1.59
N ARG A 39 -3.38 23.21 -0.43
CA ARG A 39 -3.10 24.54 0.10
C ARG A 39 -2.08 25.30 -0.75
N LEU A 40 -1.03 24.65 -1.22
CA LEU A 40 -0.03 25.25 -2.11
C LEU A 40 -0.67 25.67 -3.45
N ASP A 41 -1.49 24.82 -4.05
CA ASP A 41 -2.18 25.12 -5.30
C ASP A 41 -3.10 26.34 -5.14
N GLU A 42 -3.89 26.37 -4.05
CA GLU A 42 -4.74 27.53 -3.72
C GLU A 42 -3.92 28.81 -3.54
N LEU A 43 -2.78 28.73 -2.84
CA LEU A 43 -1.91 29.88 -2.64
C LEU A 43 -1.29 30.37 -3.94
N ASP A 44 -0.85 29.47 -4.83
CA ASP A 44 -0.30 29.83 -6.12
C ASP A 44 -1.35 30.53 -7.00
N ALA A 45 -2.62 30.10 -6.96
CA ALA A 45 -3.72 30.81 -7.61
C ALA A 45 -3.98 32.19 -7.01
N GLN A 46 -4.03 32.31 -5.67
CA GLN A 46 -4.23 33.59 -4.99
C GLN A 46 -3.09 34.59 -5.27
N ILE A 47 -1.84 34.11 -5.32
CA ILE A 47 -0.68 34.92 -5.67
C ILE A 47 -0.80 35.42 -7.11
N ALA A 48 -1.11 34.56 -8.06
CA ALA A 48 -1.26 34.95 -9.46
C ALA A 48 -2.38 35.98 -9.65
N GLU A 49 -3.51 35.80 -8.94
CA GLU A 49 -4.62 36.76 -8.93
C GLU A 49 -4.23 38.12 -8.34
N ALA A 50 -3.49 38.13 -7.22
CA ALA A 50 -3.01 39.36 -6.61
C ALA A 50 -2.01 40.11 -7.52
N VAL A 51 -1.12 39.39 -8.20
CA VAL A 51 -0.21 39.99 -9.19
C VAL A 51 -0.99 40.60 -10.34
N ALA A 52 -1.92 39.85 -10.94
CA ALA A 52 -2.74 40.31 -12.05
C ALA A 52 -3.57 41.57 -11.69
N ALA A 53 -4.09 41.63 -10.46
CA ALA A 53 -4.84 42.78 -9.97
C ALA A 53 -3.97 44.04 -9.83
N ARG A 54 -2.68 43.89 -9.52
CA ARG A 54 -1.73 45.01 -9.38
C ARG A 54 -1.17 45.48 -10.72
N THR A 55 -0.80 44.54 -11.60
CA THR A 55 -0.14 44.87 -12.87
C THR A 55 -1.13 45.25 -13.95
N GLY A 56 -2.30 44.60 -13.99
CA GLY A 56 -3.26 44.70 -15.08
C GLY A 56 -2.73 44.13 -16.41
N ASP A 57 -1.60 43.42 -16.40
CA ASP A 57 -1.00 42.82 -17.59
C ASP A 57 -1.88 41.67 -18.11
N PRO A 58 -2.27 41.66 -19.40
CA PRO A 58 -3.00 40.54 -20.00
C PRO A 58 -2.38 39.16 -19.77
N GLU A 59 -1.04 39.05 -19.73
CA GLU A 59 -0.35 37.79 -19.47
C GLU A 59 -0.49 37.33 -18.01
N ASP A 60 -0.45 38.26 -17.05
CA ASP A 60 -0.65 37.93 -15.64
C ASP A 60 -2.10 37.53 -15.37
N ILE A 61 -3.06 38.19 -16.03
CA ILE A 61 -4.48 37.82 -15.98
C ILE A 61 -4.69 36.41 -16.56
N ARG A 62 -4.01 36.05 -17.65
CA ARG A 62 -4.06 34.70 -18.22
C ARG A 62 -3.51 33.67 -17.23
N LYS A 63 -2.34 33.90 -16.65
CA LYS A 63 -1.73 33.02 -15.65
C LYS A 63 -2.61 32.84 -14.41
N ALA A 64 -3.24 33.91 -13.92
CA ALA A 64 -4.17 33.84 -12.80
C ALA A 64 -5.38 32.93 -13.10
N ARG A 65 -5.95 33.04 -14.30
CA ARG A 65 -7.05 32.16 -14.73
C ARG A 65 -6.62 30.71 -14.85
N GLU A 66 -5.44 30.45 -15.39
CA GLU A 66 -4.88 29.11 -15.51
C GLU A 66 -4.65 28.49 -14.13
N ALA A 67 -4.00 29.22 -13.21
CA ALA A 67 -3.75 28.76 -11.85
C ALA A 67 -5.06 28.47 -11.11
N ARG A 68 -6.07 29.35 -11.23
CA ARG A 68 -7.39 29.14 -10.63
C ARG A 68 -8.11 27.92 -11.21
N ALA A 69 -7.98 27.69 -12.52
CA ALA A 69 -8.57 26.52 -13.18
C ALA A 69 -7.94 25.21 -12.70
N SER A 70 -6.64 25.22 -12.37
CA SER A 70 -5.94 24.05 -11.80
C SER A 70 -6.36 23.73 -10.36
N VAL A 71 -6.83 24.72 -9.60
CA VAL A 71 -7.30 24.56 -8.20
C VAL A 71 -8.75 24.08 -8.13
N LEU A 72 -9.58 24.46 -9.11
CA LEU A 72 -10.96 24.00 -9.14
C LEU A 72 -10.96 22.47 -9.21
N PRO A 73 -11.75 21.78 -8.36
CA PRO A 73 -11.94 20.35 -8.52
C PRO A 73 -12.64 20.14 -9.86
N MET A 74 -11.85 19.84 -10.89
CA MET A 74 -12.34 19.01 -11.96
C MET A 74 -12.78 17.72 -11.26
N PRO A 75 -14.03 17.25 -11.40
CA PRO A 75 -14.36 15.90 -11.00
C PRO A 75 -13.54 14.98 -11.90
N ASN A 76 -12.29 14.75 -11.50
CA ASN A 76 -11.43 13.81 -12.16
C ASN A 76 -12.07 12.46 -11.88
N VAL A 77 -12.42 11.76 -12.96
CA VAL A 77 -12.88 10.38 -12.88
C VAL A 77 -11.88 9.56 -12.01
N GLU A 78 -10.60 9.92 -12.02
CA GLU A 78 -9.57 9.37 -11.13
C GLU A 78 -9.84 9.52 -9.62
N GLU A 79 -10.41 10.61 -9.11
CA GLU A 79 -10.71 10.76 -7.66
C GLU A 79 -11.90 9.91 -7.20
N LEU A 80 -12.86 9.65 -8.09
CA LEU A 80 -13.98 8.73 -7.83
C LEU A 80 -13.54 7.25 -7.84
N PHE A 81 -12.44 6.92 -8.51
CA PHE A 81 -12.03 5.55 -8.77
C PHE A 81 -10.75 5.11 -8.03
N HIS A 82 -9.78 5.99 -7.75
CA HIS A 82 -8.52 5.62 -7.08
C HIS A 82 -8.59 5.46 -5.57
N GLY A 83 -9.65 5.93 -4.91
CA GLY A 83 -9.95 5.49 -3.55
C GLY A 83 -10.64 4.11 -3.52
N TRP A 84 -11.15 3.67 -4.67
CA TRP A 84 -12.11 2.57 -4.74
C TRP A 84 -11.55 1.31 -5.39
N MET A 85 -10.62 1.39 -6.36
CA MET A 85 -10.07 0.23 -7.07
C MET A 85 -8.54 0.20 -7.16
N GLY A 86 -7.96 -0.95 -6.81
CA GLY A 86 -6.58 -1.37 -7.11
C GLY A 86 -6.50 -2.36 -8.28
N SER A 87 -5.32 -2.94 -8.51
CA SER A 87 -5.03 -3.85 -9.62
C SER A 87 -5.85 -5.16 -9.64
N GLU A 88 -6.40 -5.55 -8.49
CA GLU A 88 -7.28 -6.73 -8.33
C GLU A 88 -8.77 -6.39 -8.22
N GLY A 89 -9.18 -5.13 -8.45
CA GLY A 89 -10.56 -4.66 -8.29
C GLY A 89 -10.72 -3.74 -7.07
N LEU A 90 -11.88 -3.70 -6.42
CA LEU A 90 -12.12 -2.74 -5.33
C LEU A 90 -11.08 -2.92 -4.20
N PHE A 91 -10.44 -1.84 -3.73
CA PHE A 91 -9.61 -1.89 -2.53
C PHE A 91 -10.42 -2.48 -1.35
N PRO A 92 -9.79 -3.25 -0.45
CA PRO A 92 -10.46 -3.81 0.73
C PRO A 92 -11.23 -2.78 1.54
N GLU A 93 -10.78 -1.53 1.54
CA GLU A 93 -11.39 -0.38 2.19
C GLU A 93 -12.69 0.07 1.52
N SER A 94 -12.75 0.09 0.19
CA SER A 94 -13.96 0.41 -0.57
C SER A 94 -14.99 -0.70 -0.41
N GLN A 95 -14.55 -1.96 -0.37
CA GLN A 95 -15.40 -3.10 -0.03
C GLN A 95 -15.89 -2.99 1.41
N ALA A 96 -15.03 -2.60 2.35
CA ALA A 96 -15.36 -2.40 3.76
C ALA A 96 -16.30 -1.19 3.97
N MET A 97 -16.12 -0.07 3.26
CA MET A 97 -17.03 1.08 3.31
C MET A 97 -18.41 0.73 2.72
N LEU A 98 -18.45 -0.03 1.62
CA LEU A 98 -19.68 -0.58 1.05
C LEU A 98 -20.33 -1.64 1.95
N ALA A 99 -19.54 -2.31 2.79
CA ALA A 99 -19.97 -3.33 3.75
C ALA A 99 -20.07 -2.81 5.21
N GLU A 100 -20.03 -1.49 5.44
CA GLU A 100 -20.06 -0.85 6.77
C GLU A 100 -19.00 -1.35 7.79
N GLN A 101 -17.89 -1.93 7.32
CA GLN A 101 -16.74 -2.30 8.15
C GLN A 101 -15.81 -1.10 8.33
N SER A 102 -15.43 -0.82 9.58
CA SER A 102 -14.59 0.33 9.94
C SER A 102 -13.20 0.22 9.32
N VAL A 103 -12.94 0.98 8.26
CA VAL A 103 -11.61 1.19 7.72
C VAL A 103 -10.85 2.13 8.65
N GLN A 104 -10.02 1.57 9.53
CA GLN A 104 -9.08 2.37 10.29
C GLN A 104 -7.89 2.69 9.38
N PRO A 105 -7.54 3.98 9.15
CA PRO A 105 -6.32 4.33 8.45
C PRO A 105 -5.09 3.69 9.10
N PRO A 106 -4.08 3.29 8.31
CA PRO A 106 -2.82 2.84 8.89
C PRO A 106 -2.19 3.98 9.70
N GLN A 107 -1.68 3.67 10.89
CA GLN A 107 -1.00 4.67 11.73
C GLN A 107 0.48 4.84 11.35
N LYS A 108 1.08 3.81 10.75
CA LYS A 108 2.48 3.76 10.34
C LYS A 108 2.61 3.06 8.99
N VAL A 109 3.67 3.38 8.25
CA VAL A 109 3.99 2.70 6.98
C VAL A 109 4.24 1.22 7.24
N ARG A 110 5.05 0.94 8.26
CA ARG A 110 5.40 -0.43 8.66
C ARG A 110 4.53 -0.93 9.80
N PRO A 111 3.94 -2.14 9.68
CA PRO A 111 3.38 -2.83 10.83
C PRO A 111 4.45 -3.03 11.93
N SER A 112 4.02 -3.13 13.20
CA SER A 112 4.94 -3.35 14.33
C SER A 112 5.78 -4.61 14.16
N GLU A 113 6.97 -4.65 14.78
CA GLU A 113 7.85 -5.82 14.73
C GLU A 113 7.16 -7.08 15.26
N GLU A 114 6.33 -6.95 16.29
CA GLU A 114 5.50 -8.02 16.83
C GLU A 114 4.50 -8.55 15.79
N THR A 115 3.76 -7.66 15.11
CA THR A 115 2.83 -8.01 14.03
C THR A 115 3.56 -8.71 12.88
N ARG A 116 4.71 -8.17 12.44
CA ARG A 116 5.56 -8.77 11.40
C ARG A 116 6.05 -10.15 11.80
N LYS A 117 6.42 -10.35 13.07
CA LYS A 117 6.88 -11.64 13.58
C LYS A 117 5.75 -12.68 13.57
N VAL A 118 4.58 -12.34 14.13
CA VAL A 118 3.42 -13.25 14.17
C VAL A 118 2.98 -13.62 12.75
N TYR A 119 2.90 -12.64 11.85
CA TYR A 119 2.58 -12.86 10.44
C TYR A 119 3.56 -13.85 9.78
N ARG A 120 4.87 -13.58 9.86
CA ARG A 120 5.91 -14.46 9.28
C ARG A 120 5.82 -15.89 9.81
N ASP A 121 5.66 -16.04 11.13
CA ASP A 121 5.56 -17.35 11.76
C ASP A 121 4.29 -18.09 11.32
N LEU A 122 3.18 -17.37 11.11
CA LEU A 122 1.91 -17.95 10.70
C LEU A 122 1.94 -18.40 9.24
N VAL A 123 2.44 -17.55 8.32
CA VAL A 123 2.57 -17.90 6.90
C VAL A 123 3.47 -19.11 6.70
N ARG A 124 4.63 -19.15 7.38
CA ARG A 124 5.54 -20.31 7.33
C ARG A 124 4.88 -21.63 7.75
N LYS A 125 3.96 -21.60 8.73
CA LYS A 125 3.26 -22.79 9.22
C LYS A 125 2.08 -23.19 8.33
N ALA A 126 1.35 -22.19 7.84
CA ALA A 126 0.07 -22.37 7.17
C ALA A 126 0.15 -22.34 5.65
N HIS A 127 1.34 -22.14 5.06
CA HIS A 127 1.52 -21.97 3.62
C HIS A 127 0.84 -23.10 2.80
N PRO A 128 0.12 -22.78 1.72
CA PRO A 128 -0.54 -23.76 0.85
C PRO A 128 0.44 -24.76 0.21
N ASP A 129 1.70 -24.38 -0.01
CA ASP A 129 2.71 -25.30 -0.57
C ASP A 129 3.05 -26.47 0.36
N LEU A 130 2.72 -26.37 1.65
CA LEU A 130 2.85 -27.48 2.59
C LEU A 130 1.67 -28.47 2.52
N ALA A 131 0.66 -28.21 1.69
CA ALA A 131 -0.50 -29.08 1.52
C ALA A 131 -0.14 -30.39 0.83
N ARG A 132 -0.88 -31.44 1.20
CA ARG A 132 -0.73 -32.79 0.65
C ARG A 132 -1.69 -33.10 -0.49
N ASP A 133 -2.83 -32.41 -0.51
CA ASP A 133 -3.87 -32.55 -1.52
C ASP A 133 -4.52 -31.18 -1.82
N ASP A 134 -5.27 -31.10 -2.92
CA ASP A 134 -5.89 -29.87 -3.38
C ASP A 134 -6.94 -29.31 -2.40
N ALA A 135 -7.55 -30.16 -1.58
CA ALA A 135 -8.53 -29.74 -0.58
C ALA A 135 -7.85 -29.11 0.65
N GLU A 136 -6.71 -29.65 1.09
CA GLU A 136 -5.84 -29.02 2.08
C GLU A 136 -5.24 -27.73 1.53
N ARG A 137 -4.82 -27.71 0.26
CA ARG A 137 -4.28 -26.52 -0.41
C ARG A 137 -5.29 -25.39 -0.41
N SER A 138 -6.51 -25.66 -0.86
CA SER A 138 -7.60 -24.68 -0.90
C SER A 138 -7.95 -24.12 0.49
N ARG A 139 -7.94 -24.97 1.53
CA ARG A 139 -8.16 -24.52 2.92
C ARG A 139 -7.05 -23.61 3.41
N ARG A 140 -5.79 -23.96 3.12
CA ARG A 140 -4.60 -23.17 3.46
C ARG A 140 -4.57 -21.85 2.69
N ASP A 141 -4.90 -21.86 1.40
CA ASP A 141 -5.05 -20.66 0.57
C ASP A 141 -6.06 -19.68 1.19
N ALA A 142 -7.27 -20.17 1.53
CA ALA A 142 -8.29 -19.36 2.19
C ALA A 142 -7.85 -18.84 3.57
N PHE A 143 -7.08 -19.64 4.31
CA PHE A 143 -6.52 -19.23 5.59
C PHE A 143 -5.46 -18.13 5.42
N ILE A 144 -4.50 -18.31 4.49
CA ILE A 144 -3.48 -17.31 4.17
C ILE A 144 -4.11 -16.00 3.70
N ALA A 145 -5.18 -16.04 2.90
CA ALA A 145 -5.90 -14.83 2.51
C ALA A 145 -6.40 -14.03 3.75
N ARG A 146 -6.97 -14.71 4.76
CA ARG A 146 -7.39 -14.06 6.02
C ARG A 146 -6.21 -13.50 6.81
N VAL A 147 -5.08 -14.22 6.81
CA VAL A 147 -3.83 -13.78 7.45
C VAL A 147 -3.29 -12.52 6.78
N ASN A 148 -3.22 -12.48 5.44
CA ASN A 148 -2.77 -11.32 4.68
C ASN A 148 -3.69 -10.11 4.93
N MET A 149 -5.01 -10.32 4.97
CA MET A 149 -5.96 -9.26 5.31
C MET A 149 -5.74 -8.69 6.72
N ALA A 150 -5.53 -9.55 7.73
CA ALA A 150 -5.24 -9.10 9.09
C ALA A 150 -3.90 -8.35 9.18
N TYR A 151 -2.88 -8.85 8.46
CA TYR A 151 -1.57 -8.21 8.38
C TYR A 151 -1.59 -6.85 7.69
N GLY A 152 -2.31 -6.73 6.56
CA GLY A 152 -2.49 -5.45 5.86
C GLY A 152 -3.15 -4.37 6.72
N ARG A 153 -4.05 -4.76 7.63
CA ARG A 153 -4.64 -3.85 8.63
C ARG A 153 -3.75 -3.58 9.84
N GLY A 154 -2.61 -4.26 9.97
CA GLY A 154 -1.76 -4.21 11.16
C GLY A 154 -2.42 -4.80 12.40
N ASP A 155 -3.42 -5.68 12.25
CA ASP A 155 -4.24 -6.21 13.34
C ASP A 155 -3.55 -7.39 14.03
N GLU A 156 -2.65 -7.06 14.97
CA GLU A 156 -1.90 -8.06 15.75
C GLU A 156 -2.82 -9.02 16.52
N ALA A 157 -3.95 -8.52 17.04
CA ALA A 157 -4.89 -9.32 17.81
C ALA A 157 -5.55 -10.37 16.91
N ALA A 158 -6.02 -9.98 15.72
CA ALA A 158 -6.57 -10.90 14.75
C ALA A 158 -5.53 -11.93 14.28
N LEU A 159 -4.27 -11.54 14.05
CA LEU A 159 -3.20 -12.49 13.72
C LEU A 159 -2.95 -13.52 14.84
N ARG A 160 -3.00 -13.08 16.10
CA ARG A 160 -2.87 -13.99 17.25
C ARG A 160 -4.08 -14.92 17.41
N GLU A 161 -5.29 -14.46 17.10
CA GLU A 161 -6.47 -15.34 17.02
C GLU A 161 -6.34 -16.36 15.89
N LEU A 162 -5.89 -15.94 14.70
CA LEU A 162 -5.65 -16.83 13.57
C LEU A 162 -4.56 -17.87 13.91
N MET A 163 -3.52 -17.49 14.65
CA MET A 163 -2.53 -18.44 15.16
C MET A 163 -3.16 -19.49 16.07
N ARG A 164 -4.04 -19.09 17.01
CA ARG A 164 -4.78 -20.04 17.87
C ARG A 164 -5.69 -20.95 17.06
N GLU A 165 -6.39 -20.41 16.07
CA GLU A 165 -7.26 -21.18 15.17
C GLU A 165 -6.45 -22.24 14.41
N TRP A 166 -5.27 -21.86 13.91
CA TRP A 166 -4.36 -22.79 13.23
C TRP A 166 -3.85 -23.88 14.16
N GLU A 167 -3.47 -23.52 15.40
CA GLU A 167 -3.00 -24.47 16.42
C GLU A 167 -4.10 -25.42 16.92
N ALA A 168 -5.36 -24.97 16.94
CA ALA A 168 -6.51 -25.80 17.27
C ALA A 168 -6.74 -26.91 16.23
N GLY A 169 -6.40 -26.63 14.96
CA GLY A 169 -6.29 -27.58 13.85
C GLY A 169 -7.61 -28.26 13.43
N PRO A 170 -7.76 -28.68 12.16
CA PRO A 170 -8.78 -29.64 11.76
C PRO A 170 -8.33 -31.09 12.05
N ALA A 171 -9.28 -32.02 12.20
CA ALA A 171 -9.00 -33.44 12.45
C ALA A 171 -8.10 -34.06 11.36
N PRO A 172 -7.18 -34.99 11.70
CA PRO A 172 -6.16 -35.46 10.77
C PRO A 172 -6.75 -36.36 9.68
N ALA A 173 -6.34 -36.14 8.42
CA ALA A 173 -6.52 -37.09 7.33
C ALA A 173 -5.16 -37.72 6.94
N VAL A 174 -5.17 -39.04 6.77
CA VAL A 174 -4.11 -39.93 6.23
C VAL A 174 -4.72 -40.48 4.93
N GLU A 175 -4.06 -40.58 3.77
CA GLU A 175 -2.88 -41.38 3.40
C GLU A 175 -2.39 -40.99 1.97
N ARG A 176 -1.24 -41.52 1.54
CA ARG A 176 -0.39 -41.15 0.40
C ARG A 176 -0.89 -41.56 -1.00
N LEU A 177 -0.38 -40.87 -2.04
CA LEU A 177 -0.10 -41.42 -3.38
C LEU A 177 1.33 -41.01 -3.86
N SER A 178 1.82 -41.62 -4.95
CA SER A 178 3.26 -41.87 -5.26
C SER A 178 4.08 -40.77 -5.97
N GLU A 179 5.42 -40.86 -5.81
CA GLU A 179 6.38 -39.75 -5.72
C GLU A 179 7.11 -39.29 -7.01
N SER A 180 6.83 -39.80 -8.23
CA SER A 180 7.77 -39.57 -9.37
C SER A 180 7.27 -38.77 -10.59
N GLU A 181 5.99 -38.40 -10.68
CA GLU A 181 5.48 -37.54 -11.78
C GLU A 181 5.03 -36.15 -11.29
N GLU A 182 4.67 -36.04 -10.01
CA GLU A 182 4.32 -34.78 -9.34
C GLU A 182 5.52 -33.81 -9.25
N LEU A 183 6.75 -34.32 -9.20
CA LEU A 183 7.94 -33.50 -8.96
C LEU A 183 8.22 -32.51 -10.10
N TYR A 184 8.02 -32.92 -11.37
CA TYR A 184 8.26 -32.04 -12.52
C TYR A 184 7.18 -30.97 -12.67
N ALA A 185 5.91 -31.35 -12.54
CA ALA A 185 4.80 -30.37 -12.55
C ALA A 185 4.92 -29.37 -11.40
N ARG A 186 5.38 -29.83 -10.22
CA ARG A 186 5.61 -29.00 -9.06
C ARG A 186 6.81 -28.08 -9.23
N LEU A 187 7.90 -28.53 -9.86
CA LEU A 187 9.04 -27.67 -10.18
C LEU A 187 8.69 -26.58 -11.19
N GLU A 188 7.92 -26.92 -12.23
CA GLU A 188 7.46 -25.95 -13.22
C GLU A 188 6.55 -24.90 -12.57
N TRP A 189 5.58 -25.35 -11.76
CA TRP A 189 4.70 -24.46 -11.00
C TRP A 189 5.48 -23.52 -10.06
N LEU A 190 6.48 -24.03 -9.32
CA LEU A 190 7.34 -23.23 -8.45
C LEU A 190 8.12 -22.17 -9.25
N ALA A 191 8.58 -22.50 -10.46
CA ALA A 191 9.28 -21.58 -11.34
C ALA A 191 8.34 -20.47 -11.86
N GLU A 192 7.17 -20.83 -12.37
CA GLU A 192 6.14 -19.87 -12.81
C GLU A 192 5.72 -18.94 -11.68
N ARG A 193 5.48 -19.49 -10.48
CA ARG A 193 5.10 -18.72 -9.29
C ARG A 193 6.19 -17.72 -8.89
N LYS A 194 7.45 -18.14 -8.92
CA LYS A 194 8.59 -17.27 -8.65
C LYS A 194 8.69 -16.13 -9.65
N GLU A 195 8.57 -16.41 -10.95
CA GLU A 195 8.63 -15.39 -12.00
C GLU A 195 7.49 -14.36 -11.85
N MET A 196 6.28 -14.83 -11.56
CA MET A 196 5.13 -13.95 -11.27
C MET A 196 5.41 -13.02 -10.08
N LEU A 197 5.92 -13.56 -8.97
CA LEU A 197 6.25 -12.77 -7.78
C LEU A 197 7.39 -11.78 -8.05
N ALA A 198 8.37 -12.16 -8.85
CA ALA A 198 9.47 -11.29 -9.25
C ALA A 198 8.97 -10.11 -10.10
N ALA A 199 8.02 -10.35 -11.01
CA ALA A 199 7.37 -9.29 -11.78
C ALA A 199 6.60 -8.32 -10.88
N VAL A 200 5.80 -8.83 -9.94
CA VAL A 200 5.07 -8.00 -8.96
C VAL A 200 6.04 -7.19 -8.09
N ALA A 201 7.12 -7.81 -7.62
CA ALA A 201 8.14 -7.12 -6.84
C ALA A 201 8.76 -5.98 -7.64
N ALA A 202 9.14 -6.22 -8.90
CA ALA A 202 9.71 -5.19 -9.78
C ALA A 202 8.73 -4.03 -10.00
N GLU A 203 7.45 -4.32 -10.26
CA GLU A 203 6.42 -3.28 -10.44
C GLU A 203 6.23 -2.43 -9.18
N LEU A 204 6.15 -3.05 -8.00
CA LEU A 204 6.06 -2.34 -6.73
C LEU A 204 7.29 -1.46 -6.51
N GLU A 205 8.49 -1.97 -6.82
CA GLU A 205 9.75 -1.26 -6.64
C GLU A 205 9.96 -0.09 -7.60
N GLU A 206 9.47 -0.21 -8.84
CA GLU A 206 9.52 0.85 -9.87
C GLU A 206 8.44 1.91 -9.68
N SER A 207 7.41 1.64 -8.87
CA SER A 207 6.40 2.63 -8.51
C SER A 207 7.01 3.84 -7.78
N ALA A 208 6.41 5.03 -7.94
CA ALA A 208 6.89 6.24 -7.28
C ALA A 208 6.96 6.10 -5.75
N ILE A 209 5.98 5.42 -5.15
CA ILE A 209 5.93 5.15 -3.70
C ILE A 209 6.99 4.10 -3.30
N GLY A 210 7.15 3.03 -4.10
CA GLY A 210 8.21 2.06 -3.87
C GLY A 210 9.61 2.67 -3.92
N ALA A 211 9.85 3.57 -4.87
CA ALA A 211 11.09 4.33 -4.96
C ALA A 211 11.31 5.21 -3.71
N MET A 212 10.28 5.88 -3.19
CA MET A 212 10.36 6.67 -1.95
C MET A 212 10.70 5.78 -0.73
N ILE A 213 10.06 4.63 -0.57
CA ILE A 213 10.36 3.69 0.52
C ILE A 213 11.82 3.20 0.43
N LYS A 214 12.32 2.96 -0.78
CA LYS A 214 13.73 2.59 -1.02
C LYS A 214 14.72 3.70 -0.67
N MET A 215 14.33 4.97 -0.75
CA MET A 215 15.18 6.10 -0.33
C MET A 215 15.30 6.17 1.20
N ALA A 216 14.29 5.72 1.94
CA ALA A 216 14.28 5.68 3.39
C ALA A 216 13.97 4.27 3.94
N PRO A 217 14.84 3.27 3.68
CA PRO A 217 14.54 1.87 3.94
C PRO A 217 14.50 1.51 5.44
N GLN A 218 14.95 2.40 6.32
CA GLN A 218 14.91 2.18 7.77
C GLN A 218 13.67 2.80 8.40
N ASP A 219 13.33 4.02 7.98
CA ASP A 219 12.22 4.79 8.55
C ASP A 219 11.48 5.57 7.45
N PRO A 220 10.56 4.91 6.72
CA PRO A 220 9.73 5.57 5.72
C PRO A 220 8.77 6.60 6.32
N ASP A 221 8.38 6.43 7.59
CA ASP A 221 7.52 7.37 8.31
C ASP A 221 8.26 8.71 8.53
N ALA A 222 9.55 8.68 8.90
CA ALA A 222 10.35 9.90 9.02
C ALA A 222 10.52 10.65 7.68
N LEU A 223 10.57 9.94 6.55
CA LEU A 223 10.60 10.59 5.23
C LEU A 223 9.30 11.36 4.96
N LEU A 224 8.14 10.81 5.33
CA LEU A 224 6.86 11.52 5.21
C LEU A 224 6.86 12.79 6.07
N ASP A 225 7.38 12.72 7.28
CA ASP A 225 7.47 13.87 8.17
C ASP A 225 8.43 14.94 7.62
N GLU A 226 9.58 14.55 7.04
CA GLU A 226 10.49 15.49 6.38
C GLU A 226 9.84 16.20 5.18
N ILE A 227 9.07 15.47 4.36
CA ILE A 227 8.33 16.07 3.24
C ILE A 227 7.26 17.03 3.77
N ALA A 228 6.54 16.64 4.82
CA ALA A 228 5.52 17.49 5.45
C ALA A 228 6.13 18.80 5.97
N GLU A 229 7.28 18.75 6.63
CA GLU A 229 7.98 19.94 7.12
C GLU A 229 8.38 20.89 5.98
N LYS A 230 8.90 20.35 4.87
CA LYS A 230 9.24 21.15 3.67
C LYS A 230 8.01 21.81 3.06
N LEU A 231 6.91 21.06 2.92
CA LEU A 231 5.65 21.60 2.39
C LEU A 231 5.07 22.69 3.30
N LEU A 232 5.15 22.53 4.62
CA LEU A 232 4.73 23.57 5.57
C LEU A 232 5.58 24.84 5.44
N ALA A 233 6.89 24.71 5.27
CA ALA A 233 7.77 25.85 5.04
C ALA A 233 7.43 26.57 3.72
N ASP A 234 7.13 25.81 2.66
CA ASP A 234 6.71 26.35 1.36
C ASP A 234 5.36 27.07 1.43
N VAL A 235 4.40 26.53 2.19
CA VAL A 235 3.11 27.17 2.47
C VAL A 235 3.34 28.50 3.19
N ALA A 236 4.12 28.50 4.28
CA ALA A 236 4.41 29.71 5.04
C ALA A 236 5.12 30.78 4.18
N GLY A 237 6.04 30.35 3.30
CA GLY A 237 6.70 31.25 2.35
C GLY A 237 5.73 31.93 1.40
N ARG A 238 4.80 31.16 0.81
CA ARG A 238 3.76 31.67 -0.11
C ARG A 238 2.74 32.56 0.59
N GLU A 239 2.32 32.21 1.80
CA GLU A 239 1.42 33.03 2.60
C GLU A 239 2.04 34.41 2.90
N ASN A 240 3.31 34.44 3.29
CA ASN A 240 4.03 35.70 3.51
C ASN A 240 4.15 36.53 2.23
N TYR A 241 4.44 35.89 1.09
CA TYR A 241 4.53 36.58 -0.19
C TYR A 241 3.17 37.15 -0.63
N LEU A 242 2.10 36.37 -0.51
CA LEU A 242 0.74 36.84 -0.78
C LEU A 242 0.38 38.03 0.10
N ALA A 243 0.69 37.99 1.39
CA ALA A 243 0.45 39.08 2.32
C ALA A 243 1.16 40.39 1.91
N GLN A 244 2.39 40.31 1.37
CA GLN A 244 3.11 41.47 0.83
C GLN A 244 2.51 42.01 -0.48
N LEU A 245 1.79 41.16 -1.23
CA LEU A 245 1.13 41.59 -2.45
C LEU A 245 -0.17 42.34 -2.17
N VAL A 246 -0.93 41.93 -1.15
CA VAL A 246 -2.27 42.47 -0.84
C VAL A 246 -2.28 43.56 0.25
N GLY A 247 -1.21 43.67 1.05
CA GLY A 247 -1.00 44.73 2.03
C GLY A 247 -0.32 45.97 1.44
#